data_AF-A0A399QWS6-F1
#
_entry.id   AF-A0A399QWS6-F1
#
_cell.length_a   1.000
_cell.length_b   1.000
_cell.length_c   1.000
_cell.angle_alpha   90.00
_cell.angle_beta   90.00
_cell.angle_gamma   90.00
#
_symmetry.space_group_name_H-M   'P 1'
#
loop_
_entity.id
_entity.type
_entity.pdbx_description
1 polymer ?
#
loop_
_entity_poly.entity_id
_entity_poly.type
_entity_poly.pdbx_seq_one_letter_code
_entity_poly.pdbx_strand_id
1 'polypeptide(L)' 'MDELDPIRELVVEAIAELERALDDGLPAQAPMSGRQEITTGLAALNGRIEKAVLRLEAAERLLSDEH' A
#
# COMPACT_ATOMS: atom_id res chain seq x y z
N MET A 1 21.65 0.25 -15.85
CA MET A 1 20.54 0.04 -14.92
C MET A 1 21.04 -0.95 -13.91
N ASP A 2 20.97 -0.55 -12.64
CA ASP A 2 21.34 -1.35 -11.49
C ASP A 2 20.32 -2.49 -11.35
N GLU A 3 20.75 -3.70 -10.98
CA GLU A 3 19.85 -4.85 -10.75
C GLU A 3 18.85 -4.54 -9.62
N LEU A 4 19.21 -3.62 -8.73
CA LEU A 4 18.32 -3.09 -7.70
C LEU A 4 17.31 -2.05 -8.21
N ASP A 5 17.40 -1.54 -9.45
CA ASP A 5 16.49 -0.51 -9.96
C ASP A 5 15.02 -0.99 -9.97
N PRO A 6 14.67 -2.20 -10.46
CA PRO A 6 13.30 -2.73 -10.42
C PRO A 6 12.81 -3.04 -9.00
N ILE A 7 13.67 -3.56 -8.13
CA ILE A 7 13.33 -3.85 -6.72
C ILE A 7 13.05 -2.54 -5.99
N ARG A 8 13.89 -1.51 -6.19
CA ARG A 8 13.72 -0.18 -5.60
C ARG A 8 12.42 0.47 -6.06
N GLU A 9 12.06 0.33 -7.32
CA GLU A 9 10.78 0.83 -7.86
C GLU A 9 9.59 0.20 -7.14
N LEU A 10 9.56 -1.12 -6.98
CA LEU A 10 8.49 -1.82 -6.26
C LEU A 10 8.36 -1.37 -4.79
N VAL A 11 9.49 -1.16 -4.11
CA VAL A 11 9.49 -0.66 -2.73
C VAL A 11 8.95 0.78 -2.66
N VAL A 12 9.36 1.65 -3.58
CA VAL A 12 8.85 3.03 -3.66
C VAL A 12 7.34 3.03 -3.91
N GLU A 13 6.86 2.19 -4.82
CA GLU A 13 5.44 2.08 -5.08
C GLU A 13 4.66 1.52 -3.88
N ALA A 14 5.22 0.56 -3.15
CA ALA A 14 4.60 0.03 -1.94
C ALA A 14 4.45 1.13 -0.86
N ILE A 15 5.48 1.94 -0.65
CA ILE A 15 5.44 3.09 0.26
C ILE A 15 4.36 4.09 -0.18
N ALA A 16 4.29 4.40 -1.48
CA ALA A 16 3.30 5.33 -2.01
C ALA A 16 1.85 4.83 -1.81
N GLU A 17 1.59 3.53 -1.88
CA GLU A 17 0.26 2.98 -1.56
C GLU A 17 -0.03 3.06 -0.06
N LEU A 18 0.95 2.87 0.82
CA LEU A 18 0.78 3.02 2.27
C LEU A 18 0.48 4.48 2.66
N GLU A 19 1.17 5.45 2.04
CA GLU A 19 0.87 6.87 2.23
C GLU A 19 -0.57 7.19 1.84
N ARG A 20 -1.03 6.68 0.69
CA ARG A 20 -2.43 6.82 0.27
C ARG A 20 -3.41 6.09 1.19
N ALA A 21 -3.02 4.95 1.76
CA ALA A 21 -3.84 4.21 2.70
C ALA A 21 -4.13 5.04 3.96
N LEU A 22 -3.14 5.79 4.45
CA LEU A 22 -3.31 6.71 5.57
C LEU A 22 -4.34 7.78 5.23
N ASP A 23 -4.21 8.41 4.05
CA ASP A 23 -5.15 9.44 3.59
C ASP A 23 -6.58 8.89 3.42
N ASP A 24 -6.72 7.72 2.77
CA ASP A 24 -8.00 7.03 2.55
C ASP A 24 -8.70 6.65 3.88
N GLY A 25 -7.92 6.42 4.94
CA GLY A 25 -8.40 6.12 6.28
C GLY A 25 -8.79 7.32 7.13
N LEU A 26 -8.34 8.54 6.80
CA LEU A 26 -8.63 9.76 7.58
C LEU A 26 -10.14 10.03 7.73
N PRO A 27 -10.97 9.92 6.67
CA PRO A 27 -12.41 10.13 6.80
C PRO A 27 -13.06 9.16 7.79
N ALA A 28 -12.59 7.91 7.89
CA ALA A 28 -13.14 6.95 8.85
C ALA A 28 -12.81 7.28 10.32
N GLN A 29 -11.82 8.15 10.55
CA GLN A 29 -11.37 8.56 11.90
C GLN A 29 -11.97 9.88 12.38
N ALA A 30 -12.69 10.61 11.51
CA ALA A 30 -13.26 11.89 11.89
C ALA A 30 -14.35 11.72 12.98
N PRO A 31 -14.41 12.58 14.03
CA PRO A 31 -15.38 12.44 15.13
C PRO A 31 -16.85 12.47 14.70
N MET A 32 -17.15 13.06 13.54
CA MET A 32 -18.50 13.18 12.98
C MET A 32 -18.84 12.12 11.94
N SER A 33 -17.92 11.19 11.66
CA SER A 33 -18.10 10.20 10.61
C SER A 33 -19.20 9.20 10.97
N GLY A 34 -20.14 9.04 10.04
CA GLY A 34 -21.18 8.04 10.10
C GLY A 34 -20.70 6.67 9.62
N ARG A 35 -21.61 5.69 9.75
CA ARG A 35 -21.33 4.29 9.40
C ARG A 35 -20.85 4.11 7.96
N GLN A 36 -21.40 4.88 7.03
CA GLN A 36 -21.04 4.78 5.61
C GLN A 36 -19.61 5.26 5.37
N GLU A 37 -19.22 6.42 5.92
CA GLU A 37 -17.85 6.95 5.75
C GLU A 37 -16.82 6.02 6.39
N ILE A 38 -17.13 5.46 7.57
CA ILE A 38 -16.28 4.46 8.23
C ILE A 38 -16.11 3.22 7.34
N THR A 39 -17.20 2.70 6.78
CA THR A 39 -17.16 1.48 5.94
C THR A 39 -16.38 1.72 4.66
N THR A 40 -16.61 2.84 3.99
CA THR A 40 -15.91 3.20 2.75
C THR A 40 -14.42 3.46 3.01
N GLY A 41 -14.07 4.21 4.05
CA GLY A 41 -12.68 4.49 4.41
C GLY A 41 -11.90 3.23 4.79
N LEU A 42 -12.51 2.32 5.58
CA LEU A 42 -11.90 1.03 5.90
C LEU A 42 -11.66 0.16 4.66
N ALA A 43 -12.63 0.10 3.75
CA ALA A 43 -12.49 -0.66 2.51
C ALA A 43 -11.36 -0.11 1.62
N ALA A 44 -11.28 1.23 1.49
CA ALA A 44 -10.22 1.89 0.73
C ALA A 44 -8.83 1.66 1.36
N LEU A 45 -8.71 1.88 2.68
CA LEU A 45 -7.47 1.64 3.43
C LEU A 45 -6.99 0.20 3.27
N ASN A 46 -7.86 -0.80 3.44
CA ASN A 46 -7.50 -2.20 3.27
C ASN A 46 -7.02 -2.50 1.85
N GLY A 47 -7.73 -2.01 0.83
CA GLY A 47 -7.33 -2.22 -0.56
C GLY A 47 -5.98 -1.60 -0.92
N ARG A 48 -5.59 -0.50 -0.27
CA ARG A 48 -4.25 0.11 -0.43
C ARG A 48 -3.16 -0.71 0.24
N ILE A 49 -3.43 -1.21 1.45
CA ILE A 49 -2.49 -2.09 2.17
C ILE A 49 -2.25 -3.37 1.37
N GLU A 50 -3.30 -4.01 0.85
CA GLU A 50 -3.18 -5.20 0.01
C GLU A 50 -2.29 -4.94 -1.22
N LYS A 51 -2.47 -3.79 -1.88
CA LYS A 51 -1.63 -3.38 -3.02
C LYS A 51 -0.17 -3.13 -2.64
N ALA A 52 0.10 -2.62 -1.45
CA ALA A 52 1.46 -2.45 -0.95
C ALA A 52 2.12 -3.82 -0.69
N VAL A 53 1.39 -4.74 -0.05
CA VAL A 53 1.85 -6.11 0.21
C VAL A 53 2.21 -6.83 -1.08
N LEU A 54 1.35 -6.79 -2.10
CA LEU A 54 1.62 -7.45 -3.38
C LEU A 54 2.91 -6.97 -4.07
N ARG A 55 3.26 -5.69 -3.89
CA ARG A 55 4.51 -5.12 -4.42
C ARG A 55 5.73 -5.57 -3.65
N LEU A 56 5.62 -5.66 -2.32
CA LEU A 56 6.67 -6.22 -1.48
C LEU A 56 6.89 -7.71 -1.79
N GLU A 57 5.84 -8.49 -1.95
CA GLU A 57 5.94 -9.90 -2.38
C GLU A 57 6.57 -10.05 -3.78
N ALA A 58 6.33 -9.09 -4.69
CA ALA A 58 7.01 -9.08 -5.98
C ALA A 58 8.50 -8.75 -5.84
N ALA A 59 8.85 -7.77 -5.00
CA ALA A 59 10.24 -7.42 -4.70
C ALA A 59 11.01 -8.57 -4.03
N GLU A 60 10.39 -9.26 -3.06
CA GLU A 60 10.96 -10.43 -2.39
C GLU A 60 11.22 -11.59 -3.36
N ARG A 61 10.30 -11.82 -4.32
CA ARG A 61 10.50 -12.82 -5.37
C ARG A 61 11.70 -12.49 -6.26
N LEU A 62 11.82 -11.24 -6.71
CA LEU A 62 12.97 -10.81 -7.52
C LEU A 62 14.30 -11.01 -6.76
N LEU A 63 14.35 -10.62 -5.48
CA LEU A 63 15.53 -10.85 -4.64
C LEU A 63 15.87 -12.34 -4.47
N SER A 64 14.85 -13.20 -4.45
CA SER A 64 15.03 -14.65 -4.29
C SER A 64 15.45 -15.34 -5.59
N ASP A 65 15.00 -14.84 -6.74
CA ASP A 65 15.37 -15.35 -8.07
C ASP A 65 16.80 -14.93 -8.50
N GLU A 66 17.37 -13.91 -7.84
CA GLU A 66 18.75 -13.46 -8.01
C GLU A 66 19.80 -14.33 -7.26
N HIS A 67 19.36 -15.27 -6.41
CA HIS A 67 20.21 -16.18 -5.63
C HIS A 67 20.20 -17.63 -6.15
#